data_AF-A0A7X7MQC4-F1
#
_entry.id   AF-A0A7X7MQC4-F1
#
_cell.length_a   1.000
_cell.length_b   1.000
_cell.length_c   1.000
_cell.angle_alpha   90.00
_cell.angle_beta   90.00
_cell.angle_gamma   90.00
#
_symmetry.space_group_name_H-M   'P 1'
#
loop_
_entity.id
_entity.type
_entity.pdbx_description
1 polymer ?
#
loop_
_entity_poly.entity_id
_entity_poly.type
_entity_poly.pdbx_seq_one_letter_code
_entity_poly.pdbx_strand_id
1 'polypeptide(L)'
;MIACGVLMAAVCGVAGWFLFTETSDKNRAAEERDQAYQELQKIYRAKVFPSDENIARVGEDQKVLEGWLATASNQVHKGDLHVEPKTPTSFKQALQAAVRKLSAHTGAVQGKIVAPGFNFGFDQYLGQSDSLPASEHVDRLTAQLAIIEKLCEELYAANILELKKVEREVFDAVKKEEEEQETSSRRRSRRRDDSGGGSKTSGAAARAESE
;
A
#
# COMPACT_ATOMS: atom_id res chain seq x y z
N MET A 1 -105.18 8.53 21.57
CA MET A 1 -104.38 9.12 20.47
C MET A 1 -103.03 9.69 20.91
N ILE A 2 -102.88 10.23 22.13
CA ILE A 2 -101.60 10.80 22.62
C ILE A 2 -100.48 9.75 22.77
N ALA A 3 -100.81 8.55 23.29
CA ALA A 3 -99.82 7.49 23.51
C ALA A 3 -99.14 6.98 22.22
N CYS A 4 -99.87 6.93 21.11
CA CYS A 4 -99.32 6.49 19.82
C CYS A 4 -98.35 7.52 19.21
N GLY A 5 -98.64 8.82 19.38
CA GLY A 5 -97.75 9.90 18.95
C GLY A 5 -96.43 9.94 19.72
N VAL A 6 -96.47 9.71 21.04
CA VAL A 6 -95.26 9.65 21.87
C VAL A 6 -94.40 8.44 21.51
N LEU A 7 -95.02 7.30 21.23
CA LEU A 7 -94.31 6.07 20.84
C LEU A 7 -93.63 6.25 19.46
N MET A 8 -94.30 6.89 18.50
CA MET A 8 -93.70 7.18 17.19
C MET A 8 -92.56 8.21 17.29
N ALA A 9 -92.71 9.24 18.12
CA ALA A 9 -91.64 10.19 18.39
C ALA A 9 -90.41 9.52 19.03
N ALA A 10 -90.62 8.57 19.94
CA ALA A 10 -89.54 7.80 20.55
C ALA A 10 -88.82 6.91 19.52
N VAL A 11 -89.55 6.23 18.65
CA VAL A 11 -88.98 5.41 17.56
C VAL A 11 -88.18 6.28 16.59
N CYS A 12 -88.71 7.44 16.19
CA CYS A 12 -87.99 8.40 15.35
C CYS A 12 -86.73 8.95 16.03
N GLY A 13 -86.79 9.22 17.34
CA GLY A 13 -85.64 9.69 18.12
C GLY A 13 -84.51 8.65 18.19
N VAL A 14 -84.85 7.39 18.44
CA VAL A 14 -83.87 6.29 18.49
C VAL A 14 -83.28 6.01 17.10
N ALA A 15 -84.12 6.01 16.06
CA ALA A 15 -83.65 5.85 14.69
C ALA A 15 -82.73 7.01 14.26
N GLY A 16 -83.07 8.25 14.63
CA GLY A 16 -82.23 9.43 14.38
C GLY A 16 -80.89 9.36 15.12
N TRP A 17 -80.89 8.91 16.38
CA TRP A 17 -79.67 8.70 17.17
C TRP A 17 -78.75 7.64 16.53
N PHE A 18 -79.32 6.49 16.14
CA PHE A 18 -78.55 5.39 15.53
C PHE A 18 -77.91 5.78 14.19
N LEU A 19 -78.66 6.51 13.35
CA LEU A 19 -78.12 7.05 12.10
C LEU A 19 -77.02 8.08 12.35
N PHE A 20 -77.17 8.92 13.37
CA PHE A 20 -76.16 9.91 13.73
C PHE A 20 -74.87 9.24 14.21
N THR A 21 -74.95 8.21 15.05
CA THR A 21 -73.77 7.48 15.54
C THR A 21 -73.04 6.74 14.43
N GLU A 22 -73.76 6.02 13.55
CA GLU A 22 -73.11 5.31 12.44
C GLU A 22 -72.53 6.26 11.39
N THR A 23 -73.18 7.40 11.14
CA THR A 23 -72.65 8.41 10.22
C THR A 23 -71.42 9.09 10.81
N SER A 24 -71.40 9.32 12.13
CA SER A 24 -70.25 9.89 12.84
C SER A 24 -69.03 8.97 12.77
N ASP A 25 -69.19 7.66 12.97
CA ASP A 25 -68.08 6.72 12.88
C ASP A 25 -67.54 6.55 11.45
N LYS A 26 -68.44 6.56 10.45
CA LYS A 26 -68.05 6.53 9.03
C LYS A 26 -67.31 7.82 8.62
N ASN A 27 -67.77 8.98 9.09
CA ASN A 27 -67.12 10.25 8.83
C ASN A 27 -65.73 10.29 9.47
N ARG A 28 -65.57 9.81 10.71
CA ARG A 28 -64.27 9.72 11.38
C ARG A 28 -63.29 8.82 10.61
N ALA A 29 -63.74 7.65 10.16
CA ALA A 29 -62.91 6.77 9.33
C ALA A 29 -62.54 7.37 7.97
N ALA A 30 -63.44 8.16 7.36
CA ALA A 30 -63.16 8.89 6.12
C ALA A 30 -62.14 10.01 6.34
N GLU A 31 -62.24 10.75 7.45
CA GLU A 31 -61.30 11.80 7.83
C GLU A 31 -59.90 11.25 8.08
N GLU A 32 -59.77 10.14 8.81
CA GLU A 32 -58.48 9.46 9.05
C GLU A 32 -57.84 9.00 7.73
N ARG A 33 -58.65 8.42 6.83
CA ARG A 33 -58.18 8.01 5.49
C ARG A 33 -57.71 9.20 4.67
N ASP A 34 -58.47 10.30 4.67
CA ASP A 34 -58.15 11.47 3.87
C ASP A 34 -56.91 12.19 4.41
N GLN A 35 -56.71 12.24 5.74
CA GLN A 35 -55.49 12.74 6.36
C GLN A 35 -54.27 11.89 5.98
N ALA A 36 -54.36 10.56 6.10
CA ALA A 36 -53.29 9.66 5.71
C ALA A 36 -52.96 9.77 4.21
N TYR A 37 -53.97 9.93 3.36
CA TYR A 37 -53.78 10.14 1.93
C TYR A 37 -53.10 11.48 1.62
N GLN A 38 -53.48 12.56 2.31
CA GLN A 38 -52.84 13.87 2.17
C GLN A 38 -51.38 13.86 2.65
N GLU A 39 -51.08 13.17 3.74
CA GLU A 39 -49.72 13.02 4.25
C GLU A 39 -48.84 12.23 3.28
N LEU A 40 -49.35 11.10 2.77
CA LEU A 40 -48.65 10.31 1.74
C LEU A 40 -48.42 11.13 0.47
N GLN A 41 -49.43 11.90 0.04
CA GLN A 41 -49.32 12.76 -1.13
C GLN A 41 -48.32 13.90 -0.91
N LYS A 42 -48.20 14.42 0.32
CA LYS A 42 -47.20 15.43 0.69
C LYS A 42 -45.78 14.85 0.66
N ILE A 43 -45.58 13.62 1.14
CA ILE A 43 -44.30 12.93 1.09
C ILE A 43 -43.92 12.62 -0.37
N TYR A 44 -44.87 12.13 -1.17
CA TYR A 44 -44.62 11.77 -2.58
C TYR A 44 -44.40 13.01 -3.48
N ARG A 45 -45.01 14.15 -3.14
CA ARG A 45 -44.79 15.43 -3.81
C ARG A 45 -43.60 16.20 -3.24
N ALA A 46 -43.06 15.81 -2.10
CA ALA A 46 -41.82 16.39 -1.61
C ALA A 46 -40.73 16.09 -2.64
N LYS A 47 -39.98 17.11 -3.05
CA LYS A 47 -38.89 16.99 -4.03
C LYS A 47 -37.69 16.31 -3.33
N VAL A 48 -37.77 14.99 -3.12
CA VAL A 48 -36.77 14.17 -2.41
C VAL A 48 -35.62 13.69 -3.29
N PHE A 49 -35.70 13.92 -4.61
CA PHE A 49 -34.64 13.62 -5.57
C PHE A 49 -33.86 14.90 -5.90
N PRO A 50 -32.55 14.80 -6.23
CA PRO A 50 -31.62 15.90 -6.08
C PRO A 50 -32.18 17.15 -6.72
N SER A 51 -32.32 18.21 -5.90
CA SER A 51 -32.70 19.52 -6.40
C SER A 51 -31.67 19.95 -7.44
N ASP A 52 -32.09 20.72 -8.43
CA ASP A 52 -31.18 21.24 -9.46
C ASP A 52 -30.00 22.00 -8.82
N GLU A 53 -30.24 22.59 -7.64
CA GLU A 53 -29.23 23.19 -6.77
C GLU A 53 -28.24 22.16 -6.19
N ASN A 54 -28.70 21.01 -5.69
CA ASN A 54 -27.79 19.94 -5.24
C ASN A 54 -26.98 19.35 -6.41
N ILE A 55 -27.56 19.23 -7.60
CA ILE A 55 -26.84 18.77 -8.80
C ILE A 55 -25.75 19.78 -9.17
N ALA A 56 -26.06 21.07 -9.14
CA ALA A 56 -25.09 22.13 -9.39
C ALA A 56 -23.96 22.11 -8.36
N ARG A 57 -24.28 21.99 -7.06
CA ARG A 57 -23.26 21.89 -5.99
C ARG A 57 -22.37 20.67 -6.15
N VAL A 58 -22.93 19.49 -6.45
CA VAL A 58 -22.11 18.28 -6.71
C VAL A 58 -21.21 18.46 -7.93
N GLY A 59 -21.66 19.17 -8.97
CA GLY A 59 -20.83 19.50 -10.12
C GLY A 59 -19.69 20.48 -9.81
N GLU A 60 -19.93 21.43 -8.90
CA GLU A 60 -18.89 22.33 -8.38
C GLU A 60 -17.88 21.56 -7.50
N ASP A 61 -18.36 20.72 -6.59
CA ASP A 61 -17.51 19.87 -5.75
C ASP A 61 -16.65 18.92 -6.57
N GLN A 62 -17.21 18.34 -7.64
CA GLN A 62 -16.45 17.50 -8.57
C GLN A 62 -15.29 18.28 -9.21
N LYS A 63 -15.53 19.52 -9.68
CA LYS A 63 -14.47 20.35 -10.27
C LYS A 63 -13.38 20.70 -9.25
N VAL A 64 -13.76 20.97 -8.01
CA VAL A 64 -12.80 21.22 -6.92
C VAL A 64 -11.94 19.98 -6.66
N LEU A 65 -12.57 18.80 -6.59
CA LEU A 65 -11.88 17.52 -6.39
C LEU A 65 -10.93 17.18 -7.55
N GLU A 66 -11.37 17.40 -8.80
CA GLU A 66 -10.52 17.20 -9.99
C GLU A 66 -9.32 18.16 -9.97
N GLY A 67 -9.54 19.42 -9.58
CA GLY A 67 -8.45 20.40 -9.42
C GLY A 67 -7.46 20.01 -8.32
N TRP A 68 -7.95 19.48 -7.21
CA TRP A 68 -7.11 18.95 -6.13
C TRP A 68 -6.31 17.73 -6.59
N LEU A 69 -6.95 16.79 -7.30
CA LEU A 69 -6.29 15.61 -7.83
C LEU A 69 -5.19 15.97 -8.83
N ALA A 70 -5.47 16.89 -9.76
CA ALA A 70 -4.47 17.37 -10.71
C ALA A 70 -3.31 18.07 -10.00
N THR A 71 -3.58 18.87 -8.98
CA THR A 71 -2.55 19.56 -8.20
C THR A 71 -1.70 18.56 -7.42
N ALA A 72 -2.32 17.61 -6.73
CA ALA A 72 -1.64 16.56 -5.98
C ALA A 72 -0.80 15.67 -6.90
N SER A 73 -1.36 15.21 -8.02
CA SER A 73 -0.63 14.42 -9.03
C SER A 73 0.57 15.19 -9.57
N ASN A 74 0.41 16.47 -9.90
CA ASN A 74 1.54 17.30 -10.35
C ASN A 74 2.60 17.48 -9.26
N GLN A 75 2.22 17.57 -7.98
CA GLN A 75 3.19 17.66 -6.88
C GLN A 75 3.92 16.33 -6.66
N VAL A 76 3.24 15.20 -6.79
CA VAL A 76 3.86 13.87 -6.73
C VAL A 76 4.82 13.68 -7.90
N HIS A 77 4.41 14.01 -9.12
CA HIS A 77 5.26 13.92 -10.31
C HIS A 77 6.47 14.84 -10.28
N LYS A 78 6.40 16.00 -9.60
CA LYS A 78 7.60 16.82 -9.34
C LYS A 78 8.63 16.10 -8.47
N GLY A 79 8.19 15.14 -7.66
CA GLY A 79 9.05 14.27 -6.86
C GLY A 79 9.54 13.02 -7.59
N ASP A 80 9.08 12.75 -8.82
CA ASP A 80 9.56 11.62 -9.61
C ASP A 80 11.02 11.87 -10.02
N LEU A 81 11.94 11.21 -9.32
CA LEU A 81 13.34 11.17 -9.71
C LEU A 81 13.47 10.33 -10.96
N HIS A 82 13.77 10.96 -12.09
CA HIS A 82 14.16 10.25 -13.30
C HIS A 82 15.53 9.61 -13.08
N VAL A 83 15.54 8.28 -12.96
CA VAL A 83 16.76 7.50 -12.77
C VAL A 83 17.02 6.74 -14.06
N GLU A 84 18.07 7.13 -14.78
CA GLU A 84 18.51 6.39 -15.95
C GLU A 84 19.00 4.99 -15.52
N PRO A 85 18.56 3.92 -16.21
CA PRO A 85 18.99 2.57 -15.89
C PRO A 85 20.49 2.42 -16.10
N LYS A 86 21.18 1.86 -15.12
CA LYS A 86 22.65 1.73 -15.10
C LYS A 86 23.06 0.27 -15.07
N THR A 87 24.29 0.01 -15.52
CA THR A 87 24.95 -1.29 -15.30
C THR A 87 25.61 -1.29 -13.92
N PRO A 88 25.87 -2.46 -13.30
CA PRO A 88 26.56 -2.52 -12.01
C PRO A 88 27.88 -1.75 -11.97
N THR A 89 28.65 -1.80 -13.07
CA THR A 89 29.92 -1.09 -13.21
C THR A 89 29.71 0.42 -13.30
N SER A 90 28.75 0.89 -14.12
CA SER A 90 28.50 2.33 -14.25
C SER A 90 27.89 2.92 -12.97
N PHE A 91 27.11 2.15 -12.22
CA PHE A 91 26.67 2.52 -10.88
C PHE A 91 27.85 2.71 -9.93
N LYS A 92 28.78 1.75 -9.86
CA LYS A 92 29.96 1.85 -8.97
C LYS A 92 30.81 3.09 -9.30
N GLN A 93 31.00 3.38 -10.59
CA GLN A 93 31.68 4.61 -11.04
C GLN A 93 30.92 5.88 -10.61
N ALA A 94 29.60 5.92 -10.81
CA ALA A 94 28.77 7.04 -10.39
C ALA A 94 28.81 7.24 -8.87
N LEU A 95 28.74 6.15 -8.09
CA LEU A 95 28.84 6.16 -6.64
C LEU A 95 30.20 6.72 -6.17
N GLN A 96 31.31 6.28 -6.78
CA GLN A 96 32.63 6.83 -6.46
C GLN A 96 32.72 8.33 -6.75
N ALA A 97 32.17 8.77 -7.89
CA ALA A 97 32.14 10.19 -8.25
C ALA A 97 31.29 11.00 -7.27
N ALA A 98 30.11 10.49 -6.90
CA ALA A 98 29.19 11.08 -5.93
C ALA A 98 29.85 11.25 -4.55
N VAL A 99 30.43 10.18 -4.00
CA VAL A 99 31.11 10.20 -2.70
C VAL A 99 32.26 11.20 -2.70
N ARG A 100 33.06 11.27 -3.79
CA ARG A 100 34.14 12.27 -3.91
C ARG A 100 33.59 13.68 -3.93
N LYS A 101 32.53 13.95 -4.70
CA LYS A 101 31.86 15.26 -4.78
C LYS A 101 31.34 15.69 -3.40
N LEU A 102 30.58 14.82 -2.73
CA LEU A 102 29.96 15.11 -1.44
C LEU A 102 30.99 15.25 -0.32
N SER A 103 32.08 14.48 -0.37
CA SER A 103 33.16 14.55 0.64
C SER A 103 34.12 15.74 0.42
N ALA A 104 34.11 16.37 -0.75
CA ALA A 104 34.92 17.54 -1.03
C ALA A 104 34.35 18.83 -0.40
N HIS A 105 33.12 18.79 0.11
CA HIS A 105 32.50 19.94 0.74
C HIS A 105 33.23 20.32 2.03
N THR A 106 33.45 21.61 2.24
CA THR A 106 34.17 22.15 3.39
C THR A 106 33.35 22.02 4.67
N GLY A 107 34.01 21.71 5.78
CA GLY A 107 33.36 21.59 7.09
C GLY A 107 34.35 21.49 8.25
N ALA A 108 33.87 21.14 9.44
CA ALA A 108 34.66 21.17 10.67
C ALA A 108 35.57 19.94 10.86
N VAL A 109 35.35 18.86 10.11
CA VAL A 109 36.11 17.60 10.25
C VAL A 109 37.33 17.64 9.33
N GLN A 110 38.49 18.02 9.84
CA GLN A 110 39.73 18.15 9.07
C GLN A 110 39.60 19.07 7.84
N GLY A 111 38.75 20.11 7.93
CA GLY A 111 38.44 21.01 6.83
C GLY A 111 37.37 20.49 5.87
N LYS A 112 36.78 19.32 6.13
CA LYS A 112 35.71 18.68 5.36
C LYS A 112 34.46 18.47 6.21
N ILE A 113 33.33 18.28 5.55
CA ILE A 113 32.03 18.08 6.22
C ILE A 113 31.81 16.66 6.75
N VAL A 114 32.57 15.69 6.24
CA VAL A 114 32.52 14.27 6.61
C VAL A 114 33.91 13.75 6.96
N ALA A 115 33.95 12.70 7.78
CA ALA A 115 35.19 11.98 8.09
C ALA A 115 35.78 11.25 6.86
N PRO A 116 37.10 10.99 6.84
CA PRO A 116 37.72 10.16 5.80
C PRO A 116 37.09 8.75 5.74
N GLY A 117 36.81 8.25 4.54
CA GLY A 117 36.20 6.92 4.35
C GLY A 117 34.68 6.87 4.53
N PHE A 118 34.01 8.02 4.62
CA PHE A 118 32.55 8.09 4.71
C PHE A 118 31.88 7.70 3.38
N ASN A 119 31.16 6.58 3.36
CA ASN A 119 30.54 6.02 2.15
C ASN A 119 29.02 6.30 2.04
N PHE A 120 28.47 7.20 2.86
CA PHE A 120 27.06 7.61 2.79
C PHE A 120 26.05 6.44 2.80
N GLY A 121 26.34 5.38 3.58
CA GLY A 121 25.51 4.18 3.67
C GLY A 121 25.76 3.12 2.59
N PHE A 122 26.72 3.33 1.70
CA PHE A 122 27.14 2.37 0.66
C PHE A 122 28.43 1.62 1.01
N ASP A 123 28.68 1.37 2.30
CA ASP A 123 29.88 0.69 2.79
C ASP A 123 30.08 -0.71 2.19
N GLN A 124 29.02 -1.38 1.79
CA GLN A 124 29.09 -2.68 1.09
C GLN A 124 29.81 -2.58 -0.27
N TYR A 125 29.68 -1.44 -0.97
CA TYR A 125 30.15 -1.27 -2.35
C TYR A 125 31.49 -0.55 -2.46
N LEU A 126 31.80 0.36 -1.53
CA LEU A 126 33.05 1.13 -1.52
C LEU A 126 33.93 0.91 -0.28
N GLY A 127 33.43 0.18 0.71
CA GLY A 127 34.13 -0.10 1.96
C GLY A 127 34.53 -1.57 2.08
N GLN A 128 33.69 -2.37 2.72
CA GLN A 128 34.04 -3.68 3.31
C GLN A 128 34.28 -4.79 2.29
N SER A 129 33.55 -4.79 1.17
CA SER A 129 33.51 -5.93 0.26
C SER A 129 33.91 -5.59 -1.18
N ASP A 130 34.02 -4.29 -1.51
CA ASP A 130 34.23 -3.76 -2.88
C ASP A 130 33.35 -4.46 -3.94
N SER A 131 32.18 -4.96 -3.53
CA SER A 131 31.36 -5.85 -4.35
C SER A 131 30.65 -5.08 -5.45
N LEU A 132 30.26 -5.77 -6.53
CA LEU A 132 29.35 -5.20 -7.52
C LEU A 132 27.90 -5.54 -7.11
N PRO A 133 26.96 -4.59 -7.23
CA PRO A 133 25.55 -4.87 -6.99
C PRO A 133 24.99 -5.84 -8.05
N ALA A 134 23.98 -6.61 -7.64
CA ALA A 134 23.18 -7.41 -8.59
C ALA A 134 22.44 -6.47 -9.56
N SER A 135 22.34 -6.86 -10.83
CA SER A 135 21.72 -6.04 -11.88
C SER A 135 20.29 -5.62 -11.56
N GLU A 136 19.53 -6.47 -10.88
CA GLU A 136 18.16 -6.22 -10.43
C GLU A 136 18.04 -5.12 -9.37
N HIS A 137 19.12 -4.80 -8.67
CA HIS A 137 19.12 -3.79 -7.60
C HIS A 137 19.70 -2.45 -8.07
N VAL A 138 20.35 -2.39 -9.23
CA VAL A 138 21.09 -1.20 -9.68
C VAL A 138 20.18 0.02 -9.82
N ASP A 139 18.98 -0.13 -10.35
CA ASP A 139 18.08 1.00 -10.58
C ASP A 139 17.61 1.60 -9.24
N ARG A 140 17.21 0.75 -8.29
CA ARG A 140 16.80 1.19 -6.94
C ARG A 140 17.98 1.79 -6.16
N LEU A 141 19.19 1.24 -6.31
CA LEU A 141 20.40 1.81 -5.70
C LEU A 141 20.76 3.17 -6.32
N THR A 142 20.58 3.33 -7.63
CA THR A 142 20.83 4.60 -8.32
C THR A 142 19.83 5.67 -7.86
N ALA A 143 18.57 5.29 -7.66
CA ALA A 143 17.56 6.17 -7.06
C ALA A 143 17.95 6.60 -5.64
N GLN A 144 18.34 5.66 -4.78
CA GLN A 144 18.80 5.96 -3.42
C GLN A 144 20.01 6.90 -3.42
N LEU A 145 20.97 6.69 -4.31
CA LEU A 145 22.13 7.57 -4.44
C LEU A 145 21.71 8.99 -4.80
N ALA A 146 20.83 9.16 -5.78
CA ALA A 146 20.33 10.48 -6.20
C ALA A 146 19.58 11.20 -5.06
N ILE A 147 18.78 10.46 -4.27
CA ILE A 147 18.10 11.00 -3.09
C ILE A 147 19.11 11.46 -2.04
N ILE A 148 20.10 10.62 -1.72
CA ILE A 148 21.15 10.94 -0.74
C ILE A 148 21.96 12.16 -1.19
N GLU A 149 22.31 12.26 -2.48
CA GLU A 149 22.97 13.42 -3.04
C GLU A 149 22.16 14.70 -2.81
N LYS A 150 20.85 14.67 -3.10
CA LYS A 150 19.98 15.83 -2.91
C LYS A 150 19.82 16.21 -1.44
N LEU A 151 19.63 15.23 -0.57
CA LEU A 151 19.55 15.49 0.87
C LEU A 151 20.85 16.07 1.41
N CYS A 152 22.01 15.57 0.97
CA CYS A 152 23.30 16.12 1.38
C CYS A 152 23.50 17.54 0.85
N GLU A 153 23.14 17.82 -0.41
CA GLU A 153 23.21 19.17 -0.99
C GLU A 153 22.39 20.18 -0.17
N GLU A 154 21.17 19.82 0.22
CA GLU A 154 20.30 20.67 1.06
C GLU A 154 20.87 20.85 2.48
N LEU A 155 21.38 19.79 3.10
CA LEU A 155 22.02 19.87 4.42
C LEU A 155 23.28 20.75 4.38
N TYR A 156 24.04 20.69 3.29
CA TYR A 156 25.22 21.52 3.11
C TYR A 156 24.85 22.99 2.90
N ALA A 157 23.77 23.25 2.15
CA ALA A 157 23.21 24.60 2.00
C ALA A 157 22.76 25.21 3.35
N ALA A 158 22.36 24.37 4.30
CA ALA A 158 22.06 24.79 5.67
C ALA A 158 23.31 25.07 6.55
N ASN A 159 24.52 24.99 5.99
CA ASN A 159 25.81 25.22 6.68
C ASN A 159 26.03 24.35 7.92
N ILE A 160 25.70 23.07 7.84
CA ILE A 160 26.04 22.13 8.92
C ILE A 160 27.56 22.05 9.14
N LEU A 161 27.97 21.86 10.39
CA LEU A 161 29.40 21.77 10.76
C LEU A 161 30.00 20.40 10.40
N GLU A 162 29.23 19.33 10.61
CA GLU A 162 29.66 17.95 10.45
C GLU A 162 28.47 17.05 10.13
N LEU A 163 28.64 16.15 9.17
CA LEU A 163 27.74 15.03 8.91
C LEU A 163 28.30 13.75 9.54
N LYS A 164 27.65 13.27 10.61
CA LYS A 164 28.16 12.15 11.43
C LYS A 164 27.80 10.77 10.90
N LYS A 165 26.59 10.60 10.36
CA LYS A 165 26.07 9.29 9.96
C LYS A 165 24.99 9.43 8.90
N VAL A 166 25.01 8.54 7.92
CA VAL A 166 23.96 8.33 6.92
C VAL A 166 23.67 6.85 6.89
N GLU A 167 22.41 6.47 7.15
CA GLU A 167 21.94 5.09 7.06
C GLU A 167 20.90 4.99 5.95
N ARG A 168 21.02 3.96 5.12
CA ARG A 168 20.05 3.63 4.07
C ARG A 168 19.35 2.32 4.41
N GLU A 169 18.15 2.15 3.86
CA GLU A 169 17.48 0.86 3.84
C GLU A 169 18.29 -0.12 2.98
N VAL A 170 18.76 -1.20 3.61
CA VAL A 170 19.48 -2.29 2.95
C VAL A 170 18.45 -3.32 2.48
N PHE A 171 18.29 -3.44 1.17
CA PHE A 171 17.40 -4.41 0.51
C PHE A 171 18.17 -5.41 -0.35
N ASP A 172 19.46 -5.16 -0.50
CA ASP A 172 20.44 -5.77 -1.38
C ASP A 172 21.44 -6.67 -0.61
N ALA A 173 21.09 -7.01 0.63
CA ALA A 173 21.83 -7.98 1.41
C ALA A 173 21.62 -9.37 0.79
N VAL A 174 22.64 -9.85 0.08
CA VAL A 174 22.71 -11.22 -0.40
C VAL A 174 22.45 -12.15 0.79
N LYS A 175 21.37 -12.93 0.74
CA LYS A 175 21.19 -14.15 1.56
C LYS A 175 22.36 -15.08 1.25
N LYS A 176 23.50 -14.85 1.89
CA LYS A 176 24.71 -15.66 1.68
C LYS A 176 24.66 -16.99 2.45
N GLU A 177 23.60 -17.22 3.22
CA GLU A 177 23.48 -18.40 4.09
C GLU A 177 22.81 -19.61 3.42
N GLU A 178 22.09 -19.47 2.30
CA GLU A 178 21.34 -20.59 1.70
C GLU A 178 22.11 -21.32 0.57
N GLU A 179 23.07 -20.67 -0.12
CA GLU A 179 23.77 -21.29 -1.27
C GLU A 179 25.08 -22.05 -0.90
N GLU A 180 25.70 -21.78 0.26
CA GLU A 180 26.92 -22.50 0.68
C GLU A 180 26.65 -23.88 1.32
N GLN A 181 25.40 -24.17 1.74
CA GLN A 181 25.05 -25.48 2.32
C GLN A 181 24.71 -26.57 1.29
N GLU A 182 24.23 -26.23 0.08
CA GLU A 182 23.90 -27.25 -0.93
C GLU A 182 25.10 -27.73 -1.75
N THR A 183 26.16 -26.93 -1.88
CA THR A 183 27.33 -27.31 -2.69
C THR A 183 28.39 -28.09 -1.91
N SER A 184 28.43 -27.94 -0.57
CA SER A 184 29.39 -28.66 0.29
C SER A 184 28.93 -30.07 0.68
N SER A 185 27.63 -30.36 0.61
CA SER A 185 27.06 -31.66 1.01
C SER A 185 27.17 -32.76 -0.07
N ARG A 186 27.32 -32.40 -1.35
CA ARG A 186 27.42 -33.39 -2.46
C ARG A 186 28.84 -33.92 -2.75
N ARG A 187 29.90 -33.29 -2.24
CA ARG A 187 31.30 -33.71 -2.52
C ARG A 187 31.91 -34.68 -1.50
N ARG A 188 31.25 -34.97 -0.37
CA ARG A 188 31.83 -35.77 0.72
C ARG A 188 31.40 -37.25 0.79
N SER A 189 30.78 -37.80 -0.27
CA SER A 189 30.26 -39.18 -0.27
C SER A 189 30.97 -40.17 -1.22
N ARG A 190 32.25 -39.94 -1.59
CA ARG A 190 32.98 -40.86 -2.48
C ARG A 190 34.44 -41.18 -2.12
N ARG A 191 34.83 -41.05 -0.85
CA ARG A 191 36.16 -41.50 -0.38
C ARG A 191 36.10 -42.07 1.03
N ARG A 192 35.49 -43.25 1.17
CA ARG A 192 35.73 -44.14 2.30
C ARG A 192 35.32 -45.55 1.92
N ASP A 193 36.17 -46.20 1.14
CA ASP A 193 36.31 -47.66 1.08
C ASP A 193 37.51 -47.96 0.19
N ASP A 194 38.70 -47.86 0.78
CA ASP A 194 39.83 -48.72 0.41
C ASP A 194 40.92 -48.56 1.48
N SER A 195 41.05 -49.53 2.39
CA SER A 195 42.34 -50.00 2.93
C SER A 195 42.17 -50.94 4.14
N GLY A 196 42.46 -52.22 3.89
CA GLY A 196 43.02 -53.19 4.83
C GLY A 196 42.02 -53.89 5.76
N GLY A 197 41.92 -55.21 5.86
CA GLY A 197 42.75 -56.31 5.39
C GLY A 197 42.47 -57.49 6.33
N GLY A 198 42.22 -58.69 5.79
CA GLY A 198 41.89 -59.86 6.60
C GLY A 198 41.85 -61.15 5.81
N SER A 199 42.96 -61.87 5.84
CA SER A 199 43.25 -63.16 5.22
C SER A 199 42.26 -64.29 5.57
N LYS A 200 41.95 -65.19 4.60
CA LYS A 200 42.33 -66.62 4.61
C LYS A 200 41.74 -67.44 3.43
N THR A 201 42.66 -67.88 2.58
CA THR A 201 42.89 -69.25 2.05
C THR A 201 41.81 -70.13 1.40
N SER A 202 42.31 -70.80 0.35
CA SER A 202 41.92 -72.08 -0.29
C SER A 202 40.89 -71.95 -1.43
N GLY A 203 41.06 -72.53 -2.60
CA GLY A 203 42.10 -73.39 -3.16
C GLY A 203 41.54 -74.08 -4.42
N ALA A 204 42.43 -74.45 -5.35
CA ALA A 204 42.23 -75.35 -6.52
C ALA A 204 41.39 -74.78 -7.69
N ALA A 205 42.01 -74.49 -8.84
CA ALA A 205 42.21 -75.39 -10.01
C ALA A 205 40.97 -75.40 -10.94
N ALA A 206 41.01 -75.37 -12.26
CA ALA A 206 42.05 -75.27 -13.28
C ALA A 206 41.33 -75.02 -14.64
N ARG A 207 42.10 -74.54 -15.64
CA ARG A 207 42.05 -74.88 -17.07
C ARG A 207 40.88 -74.39 -17.96
N ALA A 208 41.29 -73.78 -19.09
CA ALA A 208 40.92 -74.05 -20.50
C ALA A 208 39.42 -74.06 -20.87
N GLU A 209 38.93 -73.66 -22.04
CA GLU A 209 39.46 -73.35 -23.37
C GLU A 209 38.30 -72.64 -24.13
N SER A 210 38.62 -72.16 -25.32
CA SER A 210 37.75 -71.71 -26.41
C SER A 210 36.46 -72.50 -26.66
N GLU A 211 35.36 -71.80 -26.95
CA GLU A 211 34.64 -71.74 -28.24
C GLU A 211 33.53 -70.67 -28.21
#